data_AF-A0A927KRZ2-F1
#
_entry.id   AF-A0A927KRZ2-F1
#
_cell.length_a   1.000
_cell.length_b   1.000
_cell.length_c   1.000
_cell.angle_alpha   90.00
_cell.angle_beta   90.00
_cell.angle_gamma   90.00
#
_symmetry.space_group_name_H-M   'P 1'
#
loop_
_entity.id
_entity.type
_entity.pdbx_description
1 polymer ?
#
loop_
_entity_poly.entity_id
_entity_poly.type
_entity_poly.pdbx_seq_one_letter_code
_entity_poly.pdbx_strand_id
1 'polypeptide(L)' 'MSHDNLQVIYDYPSKTVLLQLGHRSHVLKNLSSRDAAEKAARDYAGQFWPAVHLPQGDQFFTTHPVS' A
#
# COMPACT_ATOMS: atom_id res chain seq x y z
N MET A 1 -15.30 -16.35 -2.27
CA MET A 1 -13.93 -16.28 -1.72
C MET A 1 -13.52 -14.83 -1.77
N SER A 2 -13.38 -14.19 -0.61
CA SER A 2 -12.92 -12.80 -0.53
C SER A 2 -11.47 -12.78 -1.03
N HIS A 3 -11.23 -12.24 -2.21
CA HIS A 3 -9.86 -11.96 -2.62
C HIS A 3 -9.36 -10.89 -1.67
N ASP A 4 -8.46 -11.27 -0.77
CA ASP A 4 -7.73 -10.32 0.06
C ASP A 4 -6.93 -9.43 -0.90
N ASN A 5 -7.50 -8.28 -1.25
CA ASN A 5 -6.85 -7.31 -2.11
C ASN A 5 -5.90 -6.47 -1.26
N LEU A 6 -4.69 -6.24 -1.78
CA LEU A 6 -3.76 -5.31 -1.17
C LEU A 6 -4.32 -3.90 -1.26
N GLN A 7 -4.51 -3.27 -0.10
CA GLN A 7 -4.80 -1.85 0.00
C GLN A 7 -3.53 -1.13 0.39
N VAL A 8 -3.19 -0.08 -0.35
CA VAL A 8 -2.08 0.81 -0.04
C VAL A 8 -2.64 2.21 0.17
N ILE A 9 -2.52 2.68 1.42
CA ILE A 9 -3.07 3.94 1.87
C ILE A 9 -1.90 4.84 2.22
N TYR A 10 -1.70 5.89 1.44
CA TYR A 10 -0.62 6.85 1.66
C TYR A 10 -1.12 8.06 2.45
N ASP A 11 -0.50 8.31 3.60
CA ASP A 11 -0.74 9.50 4.42
C ASP A 11 0.36 10.54 4.15
N TYR A 12 -0.01 11.56 3.36
CA TYR A 12 0.92 12.61 2.91
C TYR A 12 1.50 13.43 4.07
N PRO A 13 0.71 13.94 5.04
CA PRO A 13 1.23 14.67 6.20
C PRO A 13 2.31 13.91 6.98
N SER A 14 2.10 12.62 7.25
CA SER A 14 3.05 11.83 8.05
C SER A 14 4.13 11.16 7.21
N LYS A 15 4.08 11.25 5.88
CA LYS A 15 5.01 10.55 4.97
C LYS A 15 5.05 9.05 5.25
N THR A 16 3.88 8.47 5.52
CA THR A 16 3.73 7.05 5.84
C THR A 16 2.79 6.38 4.87
N VAL A 17 2.95 5.07 4.70
CA VAL A 17 2.03 4.24 3.92
C VAL A 17 1.61 3.05 4.75
N LEU A 18 0.31 2.80 4.80
CA LEU A 18 -0.28 1.61 5.39
C LEU A 18 -0.57 0.61 4.27
N LEU A 19 0.02 -0.57 4.40
CA LEU A 19 -0.29 -1.73 3.59
C LEU A 19 -1.26 -2.60 4.38
N GLN A 20 -2.38 -2.98 3.77
CA GLN A 20 -3.35 -3.88 4.37
C GLN A 20 -3.71 -4.98 3.39
N LEU A 21 -3.60 -6.23 3.84
CA LEU A 21 -3.93 -7.43 3.07
C LEU A 21 -4.73 -8.39 3.96
N GLY A 22 -6.07 -8.38 3.79
CA GLY A 22 -6.97 -9.12 4.65
C GLY A 22 -6.79 -8.72 6.13
N HIS A 23 -6.34 -9.68 6.95
CA HIS A 23 -6.02 -9.48 8.38
C HIS A 23 -4.58 -9.02 8.65
N ARG A 24 -3.72 -8.89 7.63
CA ARG A 24 -2.34 -8.44 7.77
C ARG A 24 -2.25 -6.95 7.50
N SER A 25 -1.48 -6.23 8.31
CA SER A 25 -1.20 -4.82 8.10
C SER A 25 0.25 -4.48 8.39
N HIS A 26 0.83 -3.57 7.62
CA HIS A 26 2.18 -3.08 7.84
C HIS A 26 2.30 -1.59 7.51
N VAL A 27 3.08 -0.85 8.29
CA VAL A 27 3.28 0.59 8.08
C VAL A 27 4.73 0.84 7.67
N LEU A 28 4.93 1.44 6.49
CA LEU A 28 6.24 1.97 6.09
C LEU A 28 6.25 3.49 6.34
N LYS A 29 7.41 4.00 6.77
CA LYS A 29 7.59 5.41 7.17
C LYS A 29 8.70 6.07 6.36
N ASN A 30 8.82 7.40 6.47
CA ASN A 30 9.87 8.21 5.85
C ASN A 30 9.84 8.19 4.31
N LEU A 31 8.64 8.17 3.73
CA LEU A 31 8.46 8.12 2.28
C LEU A 31 8.39 9.54 1.73
N SER A 32 9.33 9.86 0.84
CA SER A 32 9.52 11.22 0.32
C SER A 32 8.44 11.67 -0.66
N SER A 33 7.74 10.72 -1.29
CA SER A 33 6.70 10.97 -2.28
C SER A 33 5.71 9.81 -2.36
N ARG A 34 4.56 10.04 -3.00
CA ARG A 34 3.58 8.99 -3.33
C ARG A 34 4.21 7.88 -4.17
N ASP A 35 5.07 8.24 -5.13
CA ASP A 35 5.77 7.29 -6.01
C ASP A 35 6.74 6.39 -5.20
N ALA A 36 7.50 7.00 -4.28
CA ALA A 36 8.34 6.26 -3.35
C ALA A 36 7.53 5.34 -2.43
N ALA A 37 6.36 5.80 -1.97
CA ALA A 37 5.43 4.99 -1.19
C ALA A 37 4.89 3.80 -2.00
N GLU A 38 4.65 3.98 -3.31
CA GLU A 38 4.13 2.93 -4.18
C GLU A 38 5.15 1.84 -4.33
N LYS A 39 6.36 2.25 -4.69
CA LYS A 39 7.47 1.35 -4.89
C LYS A 39 7.77 0.58 -3.61
N ALA A 40 7.85 1.27 -2.47
CA ALA A 40 8.11 0.63 -1.19
C ALA A 40 7.00 -0.36 -0.80
N ALA A 41 5.74 -0.02 -1.07
CA ALA A 41 4.63 -0.90 -0.79
C ALA A 41 4.60 -2.14 -1.71
N ARG A 42 4.88 -1.97 -3.01
CA ARG A 42 5.01 -3.09 -3.97
C ARG A 42 6.18 -4.00 -3.60
N ASP A 43 7.34 -3.43 -3.30
CA ASP A 43 8.54 -4.18 -2.90
C ASP A 43 8.27 -4.99 -1.61
N TYR A 44 7.66 -4.37 -0.60
CA TYR A 44 7.31 -5.05 0.65
C TYR A 44 6.29 -6.17 0.40
N ALA A 45 5.21 -5.89 -0.31
CA ALA A 45 4.17 -6.87 -0.56
C ALA A 45 4.68 -8.03 -1.42
N GLY A 46 5.51 -7.77 -2.43
CA GLY A 46 6.15 -8.82 -3.24
C GLY A 46 7.12 -9.70 -2.44
N GLN A 47 7.85 -9.10 -1.48
CA GLN A 47 8.81 -9.83 -0.65
C GLN A 47 8.14 -10.66 0.44
N PHE A 48 7.12 -10.11 1.11
CA PHE A 48 6.55 -10.72 2.31
C PHE A 48 5.19 -11.41 2.08
N TRP A 49 4.46 -11.04 1.02
CA TRP A 49 3.12 -11.56 0.71
C TRP A 49 3.05 -12.11 -0.73
N PRO A 50 3.72 -13.22 -1.04
CA PRO A 50 3.86 -13.76 -2.39
C PRO A 50 2.54 -14.21 -3.06
N ALA A 51 1.46 -14.35 -2.29
CA ALA A 51 0.13 -14.69 -2.81
C ALA A 51 -0.70 -13.45 -3.22
N VAL A 52 -0.14 -12.24 -3.09
CA VAL A 52 -0.89 -11.02 -3.36
C VAL A 52 -0.91 -10.73 -4.86
N HIS A 53 -2.12 -10.57 -5.42
CA HIS A 53 -2.27 -9.94 -6.72
C HIS A 53 -2.08 -8.44 -6.53
N LEU A 54 -0.91 -7.93 -6.92
CA LEU A 54 -0.69 -6.49 -6.98
C LEU A 54 -1.52 -5.94 -8.16
N PRO A 55 -2.50 -5.04 -7.93
CA PRO A 55 -3.17 -4.40 -9.05
C PRO A 55 -2.13 -3.65 -9.91
N GLN A 56 -2.25 -3.80 -11.23
CA GLN A 56 -1.43 -3.06 -12.19
C GLN A 56 -2.04 -1.65 -12.36
N GLY A 57 -1.21 -0.61 -12.25
CA GLY A 57 -1.63 0.79 -12.50
C GLY A 57 -2.21 1.54 -11.28
N ASP A 58 -2.86 2.69 -11.57
CA ASP A 58 -3.32 3.70 -10.60
C ASP A 58 -4.29 3.21 -9.51
N GLN A 59 -4.85 2.00 -9.67
CA GLN A 59 -5.75 1.39 -8.68
C GLN A 59 -5.03 0.89 -7.41
N PHE A 60 -3.71 1.00 -7.37
CA PHE A 60 -2.90 0.57 -6.23
C PHE A 60 -3.10 1.42 -4.99
N PHE A 61 -3.48 2.69 -5.15
CA PHE A 61 -3.70 3.61 -4.03
C PHE A 61 -5.15 3.99 -3.87
N THR A 62 -5.61 3.89 -2.63
CA THR A 62 -6.79 4.63 -2.19
C THR A 62 -6.30 5.93 -1.55
N THR A 63 -6.43 7.05 -2.27
CA THR A 63 -6.29 8.38 -1.65
C THR A 63 -7.59 8.66 -0.92
N HIS A 64 -7.58 8.64 0.41
CA HIS A 64 -8.71 9.16 1.16
C HIS A 64 -8.72 10.69 1.01
N PRO A 65 -9.76 11.29 0.40
CA PRO A 65 -9.92 12.73 0.49
C PRO A 65 -10.19 13.06 1.96
N VAL A 66 -9.31 13.84 2.57
CA VAL A 66 -9.62 14.54 3.81
C VAL A 66 -10.79 15.48 3.51
N SER A 67 -11.98 15.16 4.03
CA SER A 67 -13.10 16.10 4.11
C SER A 67 -12.90 17.10 5.24
#